data_AF-A0AAI8W151-F1
#
_entry.id   AF-A0AAI8W151-F1
#
_cell.length_a   1.000
_cell.length_b   1.000
_cell.length_c   1.000
_cell.angle_alpha   90.00
_cell.angle_beta   90.00
_cell.angle_gamma   90.00
#
_symmetry.space_group_name_H-M   'P 1'
#
loop_
_entity.id
_entity.type
_entity.pdbx_description
1 polymer ?
#
loop_
_entity_poly.entity_id
_entity_poly.type
_entity_poly.pdbx_seq_one_letter_code
_entity_poly.pdbx_strand_id
1 'polypeptide(L)'
;MVASTRHWLDKVYLVYFLIYIPVLFCVDLVPLYPQSLWVPANSPLHVLYDLRVYYITTYNDQFFAPPPAAIPSFFPLFAFLELTFHLPVSLWAVGQLLGRDGRGLSGRAELLLLVYGVETALTTATCMYEAYLWDPAIVSAQQKVVLLGGLYGGYLAVAVLLTADMYARLLKRVDAVDGRKKVQ
;
A
#
# COMPACT_ATOMS: atom_id res chain seq x y z
N MET A 1 -10.13 8.36 31.78
CA MET A 1 -9.70 7.70 30.54
C MET A 1 -10.84 7.80 29.55
N VAL A 2 -10.74 8.63 28.51
CA VAL A 2 -11.80 8.68 27.48
C VAL A 2 -11.68 7.40 26.67
N ALA A 3 -12.68 6.53 26.77
CA ALA A 3 -12.78 5.36 25.92
C ALA A 3 -12.86 5.85 24.46
N SER A 4 -11.77 5.71 23.72
CA SER A 4 -11.74 5.96 22.29
C SER A 4 -12.58 4.87 21.64
N THR A 5 -13.85 5.16 21.37
CA THR A 5 -14.70 4.33 20.54
C THR A 5 -13.98 4.03 19.22
N ARG A 6 -14.02 2.77 18.79
CA ARG A 6 -13.45 2.35 17.49
C ARG A 6 -14.04 3.21 16.40
N HIS A 7 -13.19 3.94 15.69
CA HIS A 7 -13.63 4.76 14.58
C HIS A 7 -13.98 3.86 13.41
N TRP A 8 -15.02 4.19 12.63
CA TRP A 8 -15.43 3.33 11.51
C TRP A 8 -14.32 3.19 10.45
N LEU A 9 -13.45 4.20 10.33
CA LEU A 9 -12.26 4.16 9.48
C LEU A 9 -11.27 3.05 9.90
N ASP A 10 -11.21 2.69 11.19
CA ASP A 10 -10.35 1.59 11.66
C ASP A 10 -10.75 0.27 10.98
N LYS A 11 -12.04 0.08 10.66
CA LYS A 11 -12.52 -1.08 9.90
C LYS A 11 -12.12 -1.00 8.42
N VAL A 12 -12.17 0.20 7.84
CA VAL A 12 -11.71 0.42 6.45
C VAL A 12 -10.23 0.08 6.33
N TYR A 13 -9.40 0.57 7.26
CA TYR A 13 -7.97 0.27 7.28
C TYR A 13 -7.69 -1.21 7.51
N LEU A 14 -8.48 -1.88 8.37
CA LEU A 14 -8.36 -3.31 8.57
C LEU A 14 -8.61 -4.08 7.27
N VAL A 15 -9.69 -3.77 6.56
CA VAL A 15 -10.01 -4.39 5.27
C VAL A 15 -8.91 -4.11 4.25
N TYR A 16 -8.42 -2.87 4.19
CA TYR A 16 -7.30 -2.48 3.33
C TYR A 16 -6.06 -3.35 3.60
N PHE A 17 -5.60 -3.47 4.85
CA PHE A 17 -4.42 -4.27 5.17
C PHE A 17 -4.62 -5.76 4.89
N LEU A 18 -5.83 -6.29 5.16
CA LEU A 18 -6.16 -7.69 4.86
C LEU A 18 -6.13 -8.00 3.36
N ILE A 19 -6.47 -7.03 2.50
CA ILE A 19 -6.38 -7.17 1.05
C ILE A 19 -4.94 -6.94 0.56
N TYR A 20 -4.26 -5.94 1.12
CA TYR A 20 -2.93 -5.53 0.69
C TYR A 20 -1.87 -6.60 0.97
N ILE A 21 -1.95 -7.32 2.10
CA ILE A 21 -0.98 -8.37 2.43
C ILE A 21 -0.91 -9.47 1.34
N PRO A 22 -2.03 -10.08 0.89
CA PRO A 22 -2.02 -10.97 -0.26
C PRO A 22 -1.47 -10.33 -1.55
N VAL A 23 -1.80 -9.07 -1.84
CA VAL A 23 -1.31 -8.37 -3.03
C VAL A 23 0.22 -8.23 -2.99
N LEU A 24 0.79 -7.86 -1.85
CA LEU A 24 2.24 -7.80 -1.65
C LEU A 24 2.91 -9.12 -2.03
N PHE A 25 2.42 -10.25 -1.49
CA PHE A 25 3.05 -11.54 -1.75
C PHE A 25 2.82 -12.08 -3.17
N CYS A 26 1.69 -11.73 -3.80
CA CYS A 26 1.28 -12.29 -5.08
C CYS A 26 1.60 -11.40 -6.29
N VAL A 27 1.91 -10.12 -6.08
CA VAL A 27 2.18 -9.15 -7.15
C VAL A 27 3.50 -8.43 -6.87
N ASP A 28 3.55 -7.62 -5.81
CA ASP A 28 4.60 -6.62 -5.62
C ASP A 28 5.97 -7.23 -5.30
N LEU A 29 5.99 -8.28 -4.48
CA LEU A 29 7.22 -8.97 -4.05
C LEU A 29 7.64 -10.11 -4.97
N VAL A 30 6.79 -10.52 -5.93
CA VAL A 30 7.09 -11.62 -6.87
C VAL A 30 8.37 -11.38 -7.69
N PRO A 31 8.69 -10.15 -8.15
CA PRO A 31 9.99 -9.86 -8.78
C PRO A 31 11.21 -10.24 -7.92
N LEU A 32 11.07 -10.28 -6.59
CA LEU A 32 12.14 -10.67 -5.67
C LEU A 32 12.24 -12.20 -5.51
N TYR A 33 11.25 -12.96 -5.95
CA TYR A 33 11.27 -14.42 -5.84
C TYR A 33 12.18 -15.03 -6.91
N PRO A 34 12.95 -16.09 -6.56
CA PRO A 34 13.69 -16.86 -7.56
C PRO A 34 12.75 -17.33 -8.67
N GLN A 35 13.10 -17.01 -9.93
CA GLN A 35 12.27 -17.35 -11.09
C GLN A 35 12.01 -18.87 -11.21
N SER A 36 12.92 -19.71 -10.72
CA SER A 36 12.74 -21.17 -10.68
C SER A 36 11.51 -21.63 -9.88
N LEU A 37 11.00 -20.81 -8.97
CA LEU A 37 9.87 -21.16 -8.11
C LEU A 37 8.51 -20.89 -8.74
N TRP A 38 8.44 -20.01 -9.73
CA TRP A 38 7.15 -19.54 -10.28
C TRP A 38 7.08 -19.47 -11.81
N VAL A 39 8.19 -19.34 -12.54
CA VAL A 39 8.17 -19.22 -14.01
C VAL A 39 7.94 -20.57 -14.71
N PRO A 40 8.67 -21.66 -14.40
CA PRO A 40 8.46 -22.95 -15.06
C PRO A 40 7.05 -23.50 -14.83
N ALA A 41 6.45 -24.15 -15.84
CA ALA A 41 5.11 -24.73 -15.73
C ALA A 41 4.99 -25.82 -14.64
N ASN A 42 6.09 -26.47 -14.30
CA ASN A 42 6.17 -27.48 -13.24
C ASN A 42 6.60 -26.90 -11.88
N SER A 43 6.70 -25.57 -11.75
CA SER A 43 7.13 -24.92 -10.52
C SER A 43 6.01 -24.91 -9.46
N PRO A 44 6.36 -24.96 -8.16
CA PRO A 44 5.37 -25.05 -7.09
C PRO A 44 4.48 -23.80 -6.98
N LEU A 45 4.95 -22.64 -7.46
CA LEU A 45 4.23 -21.37 -7.40
C LEU A 45 3.86 -20.85 -8.80
N HIS A 46 3.63 -21.75 -9.76
CA HIS A 46 3.31 -21.35 -11.15
C HIS A 46 2.06 -20.46 -11.26
N VAL A 47 1.14 -20.55 -10.29
CA VAL A 47 -0.03 -19.66 -10.18
C VAL A 47 0.36 -18.17 -10.17
N LEU A 48 1.54 -17.81 -9.65
CA LEU A 48 2.04 -16.43 -9.67
C LEU A 48 2.39 -15.96 -11.10
N TYR A 49 2.85 -16.89 -11.96
CA TYR A 49 3.06 -16.59 -13.38
C TYR A 49 1.74 -16.36 -14.09
N ASP A 50 0.75 -17.23 -13.88
CA ASP A 50 -0.59 -17.07 -14.45
C ASP A 50 -1.24 -15.75 -14.01
N LEU A 51 -1.11 -15.40 -12.72
CA LEU A 51 -1.58 -14.13 -12.19
C LEU A 51 -0.85 -12.95 -12.84
N ARG A 52 0.47 -13.05 -13.07
CA ARG A 52 1.24 -12.02 -13.77
C ARG A 52 0.80 -11.86 -15.23
N VAL A 53 0.55 -12.96 -15.94
CA VAL A 53 0.04 -12.92 -17.32
C VAL A 53 -1.34 -12.26 -17.35
N TYR A 54 -2.25 -12.64 -16.44
CA TYR A 54 -3.55 -12.01 -16.29
C TYR A 54 -3.42 -10.50 -16.00
N TYR A 55 -2.53 -10.14 -15.07
CA TYR A 55 -2.30 -8.75 -14.69
C TYR A 55 -1.80 -7.90 -15.86
N ILE A 56 -0.79 -8.37 -16.58
CA ILE A 56 -0.23 -7.67 -17.75
C ILE A 56 -1.27 -7.57 -18.88
N THR A 57 -2.01 -8.65 -19.15
CA THR A 57 -3.04 -8.62 -20.22
C THR A 57 -4.21 -7.70 -19.89
N THR A 58 -4.55 -7.57 -18.61
CA THR A 58 -5.67 -6.71 -18.15
C THR A 58 -5.26 -5.25 -18.05
N TYR A 59 -4.11 -4.97 -17.44
CA TYR A 59 -3.71 -3.61 -17.06
C TYR A 59 -2.56 -3.03 -17.89
N ASN A 60 -1.80 -3.88 -18.60
CA ASN A 60 -0.61 -3.52 -19.36
C ASN A 60 0.38 -2.65 -18.57
N ASP A 61 0.54 -3.01 -17.30
CA ASP A 61 1.44 -2.34 -16.37
C ASP A 61 2.90 -2.64 -16.74
N GLN A 62 3.62 -1.60 -17.17
CA GLN A 62 4.98 -1.74 -17.67
C GLN A 62 5.99 -2.05 -16.56
N PHE A 63 5.66 -1.80 -15.29
CA PHE A 63 6.55 -2.15 -14.17
C PHE A 63 6.74 -3.67 -14.03
N PHE A 64 5.76 -4.45 -14.48
CA PHE A 64 5.77 -5.92 -14.38
C PHE A 64 5.87 -6.61 -15.74
N ALA A 65 5.88 -5.84 -16.83
CA ALA A 65 6.01 -6.36 -18.19
C ALA A 65 7.39 -7.00 -18.43
N PRO A 66 7.46 -8.06 -19.25
CA PRO A 66 8.75 -8.65 -19.64
C PRO A 66 9.58 -7.67 -20.49
N PRO A 67 10.90 -7.91 -20.63
CA PRO A 67 11.74 -7.19 -21.58
C PRO A 67 11.09 -7.13 -22.98
N PRO A 68 11.12 -5.99 -23.68
CA PRO A 68 12.02 -4.84 -23.53
C PRO A 68 11.51 -3.70 -22.62
N ALA A 69 10.48 -3.91 -21.80
CA ALA A 69 9.99 -2.87 -20.89
C ALA A 69 11.11 -2.33 -19.98
N ALA A 70 11.27 -1.00 -19.97
CA ALA A 70 12.27 -0.34 -19.15
C ALA A 70 11.72 -0.12 -17.74
N ILE A 71 12.27 -0.83 -16.76
CA ILE A 71 11.91 -0.65 -15.35
C ILE A 71 12.69 0.55 -14.80
N PRO A 72 12.01 1.59 -14.30
CA PRO A 72 12.69 2.75 -13.71
C PRO A 72 13.53 2.37 -12.50
N SER A 73 14.65 3.07 -12.29
CA SER A 73 15.61 2.75 -11.22
C SER A 73 15.04 2.88 -9.80
N PHE A 74 13.96 3.65 -9.63
CA PHE A 74 13.27 3.79 -8.33
C PHE A 74 12.40 2.57 -7.99
N PHE A 75 11.95 1.80 -8.98
CA PHE A 75 10.95 0.75 -8.75
C PHE A 75 11.49 -0.40 -7.86
N PRO A 76 12.73 -0.89 -8.04
CA PRO A 76 13.32 -1.85 -7.11
C PRO A 76 13.47 -1.32 -5.68
N LEU A 77 13.68 -0.01 -5.50
CA LEU A 77 13.72 0.61 -4.18
C LEU A 77 12.35 0.54 -3.51
N PHE A 78 11.27 0.75 -4.25
CA PHE A 78 9.91 0.64 -3.69
C PHE A 78 9.57 -0.79 -3.29
N ALA A 79 9.93 -1.79 -4.10
CA ALA A 79 9.78 -3.20 -3.71
C ALA A 79 10.58 -3.54 -2.43
N PHE A 80 11.75 -2.92 -2.25
CA PHE A 80 12.53 -3.08 -1.02
C PHE A 80 11.85 -2.42 0.20
N LEU A 81 11.31 -1.22 0.04
CA LEU A 81 10.53 -0.55 1.09
C LEU A 81 9.27 -1.34 1.44
N GLU A 82 8.62 -1.93 0.44
CA GLU A 82 7.47 -2.79 0.64
C GLU A 82 7.82 -4.03 1.47
N LEU A 83 8.93 -4.69 1.15
CA LEU A 83 9.40 -5.86 1.89
C LEU A 83 9.80 -5.51 3.34
N THR A 84 10.54 -4.41 3.52
CA THR A 84 11.22 -4.10 4.79
C THR A 84 10.41 -3.23 5.72
N PHE A 85 9.46 -2.46 5.20
CA PHE A 85 8.62 -1.56 5.97
C PHE A 85 7.12 -1.83 5.78
N HIS A 86 6.59 -1.84 4.56
CA HIS A 86 5.14 -1.97 4.39
C HIS A 86 4.61 -3.32 4.87
N LEU A 87 5.27 -4.42 4.54
CA LEU A 87 4.87 -5.76 4.94
C LEU A 87 4.84 -5.94 6.46
N PRO A 88 5.94 -5.68 7.22
CA PRO A 88 5.92 -5.84 8.67
C PRO A 88 4.92 -4.90 9.35
N VAL A 89 4.79 -3.65 8.88
CA VAL A 89 3.81 -2.71 9.42
C VAL A 89 2.38 -3.15 9.12
N SER A 90 2.09 -3.69 7.93
CA SER A 90 0.77 -4.19 7.56
C SER A 90 0.35 -5.38 8.43
N LEU A 91 1.25 -6.35 8.62
CA LEU A 91 1.00 -7.51 9.49
C LEU A 91 0.73 -7.07 10.93
N TRP A 92 1.54 -6.14 11.45
CA TRP A 92 1.35 -5.56 12.77
C TRP A 92 0.04 -4.77 12.88
N ALA A 93 -0.30 -3.98 11.86
CA ALA A 93 -1.50 -3.15 11.83
C ALA A 93 -2.77 -4.01 11.88
N VAL A 94 -2.81 -5.14 11.17
CA VAL A 94 -3.91 -6.12 11.28
C VAL A 94 -4.08 -6.60 12.73
N GLY A 95 -2.98 -6.97 13.40
CA GLY A 95 -3.02 -7.38 14.81
C GLY A 95 -3.60 -6.30 15.73
N GLN A 96 -3.15 -5.06 15.55
CA GLN A 96 -3.64 -3.90 16.32
C GLN A 96 -5.11 -3.60 16.05
N LEU A 97 -5.52 -3.64 14.78
CA LEU A 97 -6.87 -3.31 14.35
C LEU A 97 -7.88 -4.43 14.67
N LEU A 98 -7.45 -5.68 14.82
CA LEU A 98 -8.27 -6.81 15.28
C LEU A 98 -8.42 -6.87 16.81
N GLY A 99 -7.51 -6.26 17.56
CA GLY A 99 -7.45 -6.31 19.04
C GLY A 99 -8.80 -6.12 19.73
N ARG A 100 -9.16 -6.99 20.68
CA ARG A 100 -10.53 -7.09 21.22
C ARG A 100 -10.90 -6.05 22.27
N ASP A 101 -9.93 -5.28 22.75
CA ASP A 101 -10.10 -4.44 23.94
C ASP A 101 -10.97 -3.19 23.72
N GLY A 102 -11.51 -2.99 22.50
CA GLY A 102 -12.32 -1.82 22.14
C GLY A 102 -11.57 -0.49 22.21
N ARG A 103 -10.30 -0.51 22.62
CA ARG A 103 -9.40 0.63 22.62
C ARG A 103 -9.02 0.92 21.17
N GLY A 104 -9.34 2.13 20.70
CA GLY A 104 -8.81 2.63 19.43
C GLY A 104 -7.28 2.65 19.40
N LEU A 105 -6.71 3.00 18.25
CA LEU A 105 -5.26 3.07 18.05
C LEU A 105 -4.57 3.93 19.14
N SER A 106 -3.40 3.47 19.58
CA SER A 106 -2.55 4.26 20.48
C SER A 106 -1.86 5.39 19.71
N GLY A 107 -1.41 6.45 20.40
CA GLY A 107 -0.67 7.53 19.73
C GLY A 107 0.60 7.05 19.02
N ARG A 108 1.28 6.02 19.54
CA ARG A 108 2.43 5.39 18.85
C ARG A 108 2.00 4.70 17.56
N ALA A 109 0.83 4.05 17.60
CA ALA A 109 0.29 3.37 16.44
C ALA A 109 -0.16 4.35 15.37
N GLU A 110 -0.81 5.44 15.76
CA GLU A 110 -1.17 6.51 14.84
C GLU A 110 0.06 7.13 14.18
N LEU A 111 1.15 7.34 14.93
CA LEU A 111 2.40 7.87 14.36
C LEU A 111 3.02 6.92 13.34
N LEU A 112 3.09 5.62 13.64
CA LEU A 112 3.63 4.64 12.69
C LEU A 112 2.77 4.56 11.43
N LEU A 113 1.44 4.55 11.58
CA LEU A 113 0.51 4.52 10.45
C LEU A 113 0.49 5.83 9.65
N LEU A 114 0.82 6.97 10.27
CA LEU A 114 1.04 8.23 9.56
C LEU A 114 2.25 8.12 8.62
N VAL A 115 3.40 7.63 9.14
CA VAL A 115 4.61 7.43 8.32
C VAL A 115 4.33 6.46 7.18
N TYR A 116 3.70 5.32 7.48
CA TYR A 116 3.25 4.35 6.49
C TYR A 116 2.36 4.99 5.41
N GLY A 117 1.36 5.76 5.81
CA GLY A 117 0.41 6.38 4.88
C GLY A 117 1.10 7.37 3.94
N VAL A 118 2.00 8.21 4.47
CA VAL A 118 2.76 9.19 3.68
C VAL A 118 3.66 8.47 2.67
N GLU A 119 4.41 7.48 3.11
CA GLU A 119 5.32 6.71 2.25
C GLU A 119 4.55 5.96 1.15
N THR A 120 3.45 5.29 1.51
CA THR A 120 2.57 4.61 0.55
C THR A 120 2.00 5.59 -0.46
N ALA A 121 1.55 6.77 -0.02
CA ALA A 121 1.00 7.79 -0.92
C ALA A 121 2.07 8.32 -1.89
N LEU A 122 3.28 8.58 -1.43
CA LEU A 122 4.38 9.10 -2.26
C LEU A 122 4.89 8.07 -3.28
N THR A 123 5.11 6.84 -2.84
CA THR A 123 5.54 5.74 -3.73
C THR A 123 4.48 5.46 -4.79
N THR A 124 3.22 5.33 -4.39
CA THR A 124 2.09 5.11 -5.32
C THR A 124 1.92 6.30 -6.27
N ALA A 125 1.97 7.54 -5.79
CA ALA A 125 1.87 8.72 -6.65
C ALA A 125 3.02 8.80 -7.66
N THR A 126 4.22 8.38 -7.28
CA THR A 126 5.38 8.32 -8.17
C THR A 126 5.16 7.26 -9.27
N CYS A 127 4.68 6.07 -8.92
CA CYS A 127 4.30 5.04 -9.90
C CYS A 127 3.19 5.52 -10.83
N MET A 128 2.18 6.21 -10.31
CA MET A 128 1.10 6.80 -11.11
C MET A 128 1.60 7.87 -12.07
N TYR A 129 2.52 8.72 -11.63
CA TYR A 129 3.09 9.77 -12.46
C TYR A 129 3.92 9.17 -13.61
N GLU A 130 4.77 8.19 -13.31
CA GLU A 130 5.51 7.45 -14.33
C GLU A 130 4.57 6.75 -15.32
N ALA A 131 3.54 6.06 -14.82
CA ALA A 131 2.56 5.36 -15.65
C ALA A 131 1.75 6.29 -16.54
N TYR A 132 1.48 7.51 -16.07
CA TYR A 132 0.86 8.57 -16.86
C TYR A 132 1.74 8.97 -18.05
N LEU A 133 3.07 9.01 -17.86
CA LEU A 133 4.06 9.40 -18.87
C LEU A 133 4.39 8.31 -19.91
N TRP A 134 3.97 7.06 -19.71
CA TRP A 134 4.21 6.00 -20.68
C TRP A 134 3.67 6.33 -22.08
N ASP A 135 4.37 5.86 -23.12
CA ASP A 135 3.98 6.11 -24.50
C ASP A 135 2.55 5.59 -24.78
N PRO A 136 1.63 6.43 -25.29
CA PRO A 136 0.30 6.00 -25.72
C PRO A 136 0.29 4.88 -26.76
N ALA A 137 1.37 4.70 -27.52
CA ALA A 137 1.55 3.59 -28.46
C ALA A 137 1.79 2.25 -27.74
N ILE A 138 2.30 2.28 -26.51
CA ILE A 138 2.53 1.09 -25.67
C ILE A 138 1.34 0.86 -24.74
N VAL A 139 0.87 1.91 -24.06
CA VAL A 139 -0.24 1.85 -23.10
C VAL A 139 -1.34 2.81 -23.52
N SER A 140 -2.46 2.24 -23.98
CA SER A 140 -3.60 3.03 -24.48
C SER A 140 -4.21 3.93 -23.40
N ALA A 141 -4.88 5.01 -23.80
CA ALA A 141 -5.57 5.90 -22.88
C ALA A 141 -6.60 5.17 -21.99
N GLN A 142 -7.31 4.18 -22.56
CA GLN A 142 -8.27 3.39 -21.80
C GLN A 142 -7.58 2.53 -20.73
N GLN A 143 -6.46 1.88 -21.07
CA GLN A 143 -5.65 1.14 -20.09
C GLN A 143 -5.14 2.04 -18.99
N LYS A 144 -4.66 3.26 -19.32
CA LYS A 144 -4.25 4.24 -18.32
C LYS A 144 -5.38 4.62 -17.37
N VAL A 145 -6.60 4.84 -17.87
CA VAL A 145 -7.75 5.15 -17.00
C VAL A 145 -8.06 4.01 -16.05
N VAL A 146 -8.04 2.76 -16.53
CA VAL A 146 -8.31 1.58 -15.70
C VAL A 146 -7.20 1.37 -14.66
N LEU A 147 -5.93 1.51 -15.06
CA LEU A 147 -4.78 1.33 -14.17
C LEU A 147 -4.68 2.46 -13.13
N LEU A 148 -4.69 3.72 -13.58
CA LEU A 148 -4.51 4.90 -12.73
C LEU A 148 -5.76 5.20 -11.91
N GLY A 149 -6.95 5.12 -12.50
CA GLY A 149 -8.20 5.43 -11.82
C GLY A 149 -8.72 4.27 -10.98
N GLY A 150 -8.53 3.03 -11.44
CA GLY A 150 -8.95 1.82 -10.74
C GLY A 150 -7.93 1.38 -9.71
N LEU A 151 -6.88 0.68 -10.19
CA LEU A 151 -5.93 0.01 -9.31
C LEU A 151 -5.15 1.01 -8.44
N TYR A 152 -4.30 1.84 -9.05
CA TYR A 152 -3.45 2.75 -8.28
C TYR A 152 -4.23 3.86 -7.57
N GLY A 153 -5.28 4.38 -8.20
CA GLY A 153 -6.13 5.43 -7.63
C GLY A 153 -6.82 4.98 -6.35
N GLY A 154 -7.32 3.75 -6.30
CA GLY A 154 -7.90 3.16 -5.09
C GLY A 154 -6.88 3.07 -3.94
N TYR A 155 -5.68 2.55 -4.23
CA TYR A 155 -4.59 2.48 -3.24
C TYR A 155 -4.18 3.86 -2.73
N LEU A 156 -3.97 4.82 -3.65
CA LEU A 156 -3.60 6.19 -3.30
C LEU A 156 -4.67 6.87 -2.43
N ALA A 157 -5.95 6.70 -2.79
CA ALA A 157 -7.05 7.29 -2.03
C ALA A 157 -7.09 6.79 -0.58
N VAL A 158 -6.90 5.48 -0.37
CA VAL A 158 -6.86 4.91 0.99
C VAL A 158 -5.61 5.37 1.74
N ALA A 159 -4.45 5.44 1.08
CA ALA A 159 -3.21 5.92 1.70
C ALA A 159 -3.30 7.39 2.15
N VAL A 160 -3.87 8.27 1.31
CA VAL A 160 -4.11 9.68 1.64
C VAL A 160 -5.13 9.80 2.78
N LEU A 161 -6.21 9.02 2.76
CA LEU A 161 -7.21 9.01 3.83
C LEU A 161 -6.60 8.55 5.16
N LEU A 162 -5.80 7.48 5.16
CA LEU A 162 -5.09 7.00 6.33
C LEU A 162 -4.15 8.08 6.88
N THR A 163 -3.36 8.71 6.01
CA THR A 163 -2.44 9.80 6.36
C THR A 163 -3.16 10.95 7.06
N ALA A 164 -4.24 11.46 6.44
CA ALA A 164 -4.99 12.58 6.97
C ALA A 164 -5.66 12.25 8.32
N ASP A 165 -6.24 11.06 8.46
CA ASP A 165 -6.88 10.61 9.70
C ASP A 165 -5.85 10.43 10.83
N MET A 166 -4.72 9.77 10.57
CA MET A 166 -3.67 9.59 11.59
C MET A 166 -3.09 10.95 12.02
N TYR A 167 -2.85 11.86 11.08
CA TYR A 167 -2.43 13.23 11.37
C TYR A 167 -3.43 13.96 12.27
N ALA A 168 -4.72 13.93 11.92
CA ALA A 168 -5.76 14.61 12.70
C ALA A 168 -5.89 14.05 14.13
N ARG A 169 -5.80 12.72 14.28
CA ARG A 169 -5.83 12.07 15.61
C ARG A 169 -4.62 12.46 16.45
N LEU A 170 -3.43 12.47 15.86
CA LEU A 170 -2.19 12.88 16.54
C LEU A 170 -2.23 14.35 16.95
N LEU A 171 -2.66 15.25 16.06
CA LEU A 171 -2.78 16.67 16.34
C LEU A 171 -3.70 16.91 17.54
N LYS A 172 -4.87 16.25 17.56
CA LYS A 172 -5.80 16.33 18.70
C LYS A 172 -5.16 15.86 20.03
N ARG A 173 -4.27 14.87 20.00
CA ARG A 173 -3.54 14.42 21.19
C ARG A 173 -2.50 15.43 21.64
N VAL A 174 -1.76 16.03 20.69
CA VAL A 174 -0.77 17.08 20.97
C VAL A 174 -1.46 18.31 21.57
N ASP A 175 -2.55 18.77 20.97
CA ASP A 175 -3.34 19.91 21.46
C ASP A 175 -3.85 19.67 22.89
N ALA A 176 -4.29 18.43 23.18
CA ALA A 176 -4.74 18.06 24.53
C ALA A 176 -3.60 18.07 25.56
N VAL A 177 -2.36 17.76 25.16
CA VAL A 177 -1.18 17.84 26.02
C VAL A 177 -0.81 19.30 26.28
N ASP A 178 -0.76 20.12 25.23
CA ASP A 178 -0.38 21.53 25.36
C ASP A 178 -1.43 22.35 26.12
N GLY A 179 -2.72 22.03 25.97
CA GLY A 179 -3.79 22.60 26.78
C GLY A 179 -3.63 22.32 28.28
N ARG A 180 -3.16 21.14 28.67
CA ARG A 180 -2.90 20.81 30.09
C ARG A 180 -1.71 21.57 30.67
N LYS A 181 -0.66 21.78 29.88
CA LYS A 181 0.51 22.56 30.30
C LYS A 181 0.17 24.03 30.55
N LYS A 182 -0.83 24.60 29.87
CA LYS A 182 -1.27 25.98 30.09
C LYS A 182 -2.08 26.18 31.37
N VAL A 183 -2.57 25.09 31.98
CA VAL A 183 -3.42 25.11 33.18
C VAL A 183 -2.64 24.76 34.46
N GLN A 184 -1.42 24.22 34.33
CA GLN A 184 -0.47 23.99 35.43
C GLN A 184 0.46 25.19 35.60
#